data_AF-A0A150MPC1-F1
#
_entry.id   AF-A0A150MPC1-F1
#
_cell.length_a   1.000
_cell.length_b   1.000
_cell.length_c   1.000
_cell.angle_alpha   90.00
_cell.angle_beta   90.00
_cell.angle_gamma   90.00
#
_symmetry.space_group_name_H-M   'P 1'
#
loop_
_entity.id
_entity.type
_entity.pdbx_description
1 polymer ?
#
loop_
_entity_poly.entity_id
_entity_poly.type
_entity_poly.pdbx_seq_one_letter_code
_entity_poly.pdbx_strand_id
1 'polypeptide(L)'
;MSLRNFHTPLTEAEVDEIYQLLTPKQHKYMDAFTKRSKKSKWLEVLALKKGIIVTEDMDNEQLAEAVDDWILVEILDGGRGNRPFRCECGMPLRYQYIVTHKKQNKTYKLGETCLGNYTRLTPEIIRDIKKGFHSIHLERDELLLKIYHGEKTDIKEFVGIEIPQSYLEQIEHDIPLLDKQLQKLHDQLHVKRMEELKKQRRVERERPKEILYQGRQRRATKSHTVPYYLYHSSPKTHLHLCISYEELIERHLNELKQIRAKEELIPAGLRKDWDTIQDIVRAAKRREEFDYGRFKLLLNNLKIPLRIQ
;
A
#
# COMPACT_ATOMS: atom_id res chain seq x y z
N MET A 1 -5.48 -25.78 -27.16
CA MET A 1 -5.35 -24.35 -27.54
C MET A 1 -4.28 -23.71 -26.67
N SER A 2 -3.46 -22.84 -27.26
CA SER A 2 -2.21 -22.33 -26.66
C SER A 2 -2.48 -21.50 -25.40
N LEU A 3 -1.74 -21.78 -24.33
CA LEU A 3 -1.76 -21.06 -23.06
C LEU A 3 -1.40 -19.58 -23.32
N ARG A 4 -2.40 -18.69 -23.30
CA ARG A 4 -2.15 -17.24 -23.33
C ARG A 4 -2.05 -16.72 -21.90
N ASN A 5 -1.07 -15.87 -21.67
CA ASN A 5 -0.91 -15.12 -20.42
C ASN A 5 -2.14 -14.22 -20.19
N PHE A 6 -2.52 -14.04 -18.92
CA PHE A 6 -3.61 -13.18 -18.41
C PHE A 6 -3.58 -11.70 -18.86
N HIS A 7 -2.58 -11.29 -19.65
CA HIS A 7 -2.39 -9.91 -20.12
C HIS A 7 -2.80 -9.69 -21.58
N THR A 8 -3.24 -10.72 -22.30
CA THR A 8 -3.75 -10.54 -23.67
C THR A 8 -5.27 -10.38 -23.63
N PRO A 9 -5.85 -9.26 -24.14
CA PRO A 9 -7.30 -9.12 -24.21
C PRO A 9 -7.90 -10.25 -25.04
N LEU A 10 -9.03 -10.80 -24.57
CA LEU A 10 -9.74 -11.85 -25.28
C LEU A 10 -10.37 -11.28 -26.55
N THR A 11 -10.39 -12.06 -27.62
CA THR A 11 -11.18 -11.73 -28.80
C THR A 11 -12.67 -11.91 -28.50
N GLU A 12 -13.54 -11.20 -29.23
CA GLU A 12 -15.00 -11.31 -29.04
C GLU A 12 -15.51 -12.75 -29.17
N ALA A 13 -14.94 -13.54 -30.09
CA ALA A 13 -15.31 -14.95 -30.26
C ALA A 13 -14.90 -15.81 -29.05
N GLU A 14 -13.70 -15.60 -28.52
CA GLU A 14 -13.23 -16.31 -27.32
C GLU A 14 -14.09 -15.95 -26.10
N VAL A 15 -14.51 -14.69 -25.97
CA VAL A 15 -15.43 -14.25 -24.92
C VAL A 15 -16.76 -14.97 -25.04
N ASP A 16 -17.35 -15.02 -26.23
CA ASP A 16 -18.65 -15.68 -26.46
C ASP A 16 -18.57 -17.18 -26.16
N GLU A 17 -17.48 -17.84 -26.54
CA GLU A 17 -17.21 -19.26 -26.24
C GLU A 17 -17.14 -19.51 -24.73
N ILE A 18 -16.37 -18.71 -23.99
CA ILE A 18 -16.25 -18.85 -22.53
C ILE A 18 -17.58 -18.50 -21.85
N TYR A 19 -18.30 -17.48 -22.33
CA TYR A 19 -19.63 -17.13 -21.83
C TYR A 19 -20.60 -18.31 -21.93
N GLN A 20 -20.59 -19.09 -23.02
CA GLN A 20 -21.45 -20.27 -23.15
C GLN A 20 -21.18 -21.36 -22.09
N LEU A 21 -19.98 -21.39 -21.52
CA LEU A 21 -19.58 -22.36 -20.49
C LEU A 21 -19.95 -21.91 -19.07
N LEU A 22 -20.32 -20.63 -18.87
CA LEU A 22 -20.67 -20.09 -17.57
C LEU A 22 -22.00 -20.65 -17.04
N THR A 23 -22.09 -20.83 -15.73
CA THR A 23 -23.35 -21.17 -15.08
C THR A 23 -24.33 -19.99 -15.12
N PRO A 24 -25.66 -20.21 -14.98
CA PRO A 24 -26.64 -19.12 -14.95
C PRO A 24 -26.39 -18.10 -13.83
N LYS A 25 -25.84 -18.55 -12.70
CA LYS A 25 -25.44 -17.66 -11.59
C LYS A 25 -24.28 -16.76 -11.99
N GLN A 26 -23.25 -17.33 -12.63
CA GLN A 26 -22.09 -16.58 -13.09
C GLN A 26 -22.46 -15.58 -14.19
N HIS A 27 -23.29 -15.98 -15.16
CA HIS A 27 -23.85 -15.07 -16.17
C HIS A 27 -24.50 -13.85 -15.55
N LYS A 28 -25.42 -14.07 -14.61
CA LYS A 28 -26.15 -12.99 -13.95
C LYS A 28 -25.21 -12.03 -13.22
N TYR A 29 -24.18 -12.55 -12.55
CA TYR A 29 -23.17 -11.72 -11.90
C TYR A 29 -22.34 -10.95 -12.92
N MET A 30 -21.85 -11.59 -13.99
CA MET A 30 -21.00 -10.94 -14.99
C MET A 30 -21.74 -9.81 -15.73
N ASP A 31 -23.02 -10.00 -16.04
CA ASP A 31 -23.88 -8.96 -16.60
C ASP A 31 -24.08 -7.80 -15.62
N ALA A 32 -24.40 -8.12 -14.36
CA ALA A 32 -24.60 -7.10 -13.33
C ALA A 32 -23.29 -6.32 -13.04
N PHE A 33 -22.17 -7.02 -12.95
CA PHE A 33 -20.83 -6.45 -12.78
C PHE A 33 -20.50 -5.50 -13.93
N THR A 34 -20.64 -5.95 -15.18
CA THR A 34 -20.33 -5.13 -16.35
C THR A 34 -21.22 -3.88 -16.41
N LYS A 35 -22.52 -4.02 -16.11
CA LYS A 35 -23.46 -2.89 -16.06
C LYS A 35 -23.11 -1.89 -14.95
N ARG A 36 -22.88 -2.38 -13.73
CA ARG A 36 -22.53 -1.56 -12.56
C ARG A 36 -21.21 -0.82 -12.77
N SER A 37 -20.17 -1.52 -13.23
CA SER A 37 -18.84 -0.96 -13.45
C SER A 37 -18.87 0.12 -14.54
N LYS A 38 -19.58 -0.11 -15.65
CA LYS A 38 -19.74 0.89 -16.72
C LYS A 38 -20.51 2.12 -16.24
N LYS A 39 -21.58 1.94 -15.47
CA LYS A 39 -22.34 3.04 -14.88
C LYS A 39 -21.50 3.86 -13.90
N SER A 40 -20.75 3.18 -13.03
CA SER A 40 -19.84 3.83 -12.07
C SER A 40 -18.77 4.65 -12.80
N LYS A 41 -18.10 4.06 -13.80
CA LYS A 41 -17.07 4.76 -14.59
C LYS A 41 -17.64 5.95 -15.38
N TRP A 42 -18.85 5.81 -15.92
CA TRP A 42 -19.56 6.91 -16.56
C TRP A 42 -19.76 8.08 -15.60
N LEU A 43 -20.29 7.81 -14.39
CA LEU A 43 -20.53 8.83 -13.38
C LEU A 43 -19.24 9.47 -12.87
N GLU A 44 -18.19 8.69 -12.64
CA GLU A 44 -16.87 9.17 -12.23
C GLU A 44 -16.31 10.19 -13.23
N VAL A 45 -16.32 9.86 -14.53
CA VAL A 45 -15.80 10.77 -15.56
C VAL A 45 -16.66 12.05 -15.67
N LEU A 46 -17.98 11.93 -15.51
CA LEU A 46 -18.85 13.11 -15.48
C LEU A 46 -18.64 13.97 -14.23
N ALA A 47 -18.41 13.36 -13.08
CA ALA A 47 -18.12 14.06 -11.83
C ALA A 47 -16.82 14.85 -11.94
N LEU A 48 -15.76 14.24 -12.48
CA LEU A 48 -14.48 14.90 -12.76
C LEU A 48 -14.65 16.10 -13.71
N LYS A 49 -15.48 15.98 -14.76
CA LYS A 49 -15.80 17.10 -15.65
C LYS A 49 -16.41 18.29 -14.89
N LYS A 50 -17.27 18.00 -13.91
CA LYS A 50 -17.94 19.02 -13.09
C LYS A 50 -17.06 19.56 -11.96
N GLY A 51 -15.82 19.06 -11.83
CA GLY A 51 -14.89 19.45 -10.76
C GLY A 51 -15.26 18.86 -9.40
N ILE A 52 -16.06 17.79 -9.37
CA ILE A 52 -16.43 17.08 -8.14
C ILE A 52 -15.27 16.16 -7.75
N ILE A 53 -14.83 16.24 -6.50
CA ILE A 53 -13.82 15.33 -5.95
C ILE A 53 -14.49 13.99 -5.69
N VAL A 54 -14.12 12.96 -6.45
CA VAL A 54 -14.60 11.59 -6.26
C VAL A 54 -13.71 10.90 -5.24
N THR A 55 -14.28 10.46 -4.10
CA THR A 55 -13.58 9.59 -3.13
C THR A 55 -13.98 8.13 -3.32
N GLU A 56 -13.14 7.18 -2.88
CA GLU A 56 -13.39 5.73 -3.03
C GLU A 56 -14.68 5.26 -2.33
N ASP A 57 -15.15 6.01 -1.34
CA ASP A 57 -16.31 5.65 -0.52
C ASP A 57 -17.66 6.16 -1.10
N MET A 58 -17.63 6.97 -2.16
CA MET A 58 -18.87 7.49 -2.77
C MET A 58 -19.60 6.38 -3.52
N ASP A 59 -20.88 6.18 -3.17
CA ASP A 59 -21.72 5.22 -3.89
C ASP A 59 -22.19 5.80 -5.25
N ASN A 60 -22.73 4.91 -6.09
CA ASN A 60 -23.24 5.29 -7.42
C ASN A 60 -24.45 6.24 -7.36
N GLU A 61 -25.21 6.24 -6.27
CA GLU A 61 -26.42 7.04 -6.10
C GLU A 61 -26.07 8.48 -5.72
N GLN A 62 -25.16 8.65 -4.76
CA GLN A 62 -24.50 9.89 -4.37
C GLN A 62 -23.77 10.54 -5.55
N LEU A 63 -23.01 9.76 -6.32
CA LEU A 63 -22.38 10.25 -7.55
C LEU A 63 -23.42 10.69 -8.59
N ALA A 64 -24.48 9.91 -8.78
CA ALA A 64 -25.54 10.28 -9.71
C ALA A 64 -26.34 11.51 -9.27
N GLU A 65 -26.50 11.73 -7.96
CA GLU A 65 -27.13 12.92 -7.38
C GLU A 65 -26.22 14.14 -7.53
N ALA A 66 -24.94 14.01 -7.18
CA ALA A 66 -23.96 15.09 -7.30
C ALA A 66 -23.75 15.55 -8.75
N VAL A 67 -23.81 14.62 -9.71
CA VAL A 67 -23.70 14.95 -11.14
C VAL A 67 -24.98 15.60 -11.67
N ASP A 68 -26.17 15.19 -11.24
CA ASP A 68 -27.49 15.71 -11.70
C ASP A 68 -27.57 16.01 -13.22
N ASP A 69 -27.30 15.00 -14.06
CA ASP A 69 -27.20 15.18 -15.52
C ASP A 69 -27.67 13.93 -16.28
N TRP A 70 -26.76 13.28 -17.01
CA TRP A 70 -27.00 12.07 -17.78
C TRP A 70 -26.58 10.83 -17.01
N ILE A 71 -27.49 9.87 -16.89
CA ILE A 71 -27.21 8.54 -16.33
C ILE A 71 -27.13 7.55 -17.48
N LEU A 72 -26.06 6.76 -17.51
CA LEU A 72 -25.99 5.57 -18.34
C LEU A 72 -26.84 4.46 -17.72
N VAL A 73 -27.84 3.99 -18.48
CA VAL A 73 -28.72 2.88 -18.08
C VAL A 73 -28.10 1.56 -18.53
N GLU A 74 -27.80 1.45 -19.83
CA GLU A 74 -27.33 0.22 -20.44
C GLU A 74 -26.57 0.50 -21.73
N ILE A 75 -25.70 -0.45 -22.13
CA ILE A 75 -25.08 -0.47 -23.44
C ILE A 75 -25.41 -1.82 -24.07
N LEU A 76 -26.11 -1.79 -25.20
CA LEU A 76 -26.41 -2.98 -25.99
C LEU A 76 -25.34 -3.17 -27.06
N ASP A 77 -24.87 -4.40 -27.25
CA ASP A 77 -24.01 -4.80 -28.37
C ASP A 77 -24.76 -5.78 -29.26
N GLY A 78 -24.85 -5.47 -30.56
CA GLY A 78 -25.54 -6.28 -31.55
C GLY A 78 -24.73 -7.49 -32.01
N GLY A 79 -23.46 -7.57 -31.62
CA GLY A 79 -22.52 -8.61 -32.04
C GLY A 79 -21.77 -8.24 -33.31
N ARG A 80 -20.73 -9.02 -33.62
CA ARG A 80 -19.82 -8.75 -34.74
C ARG A 80 -20.56 -8.78 -36.08
N GLY A 81 -20.41 -7.70 -36.86
CA GLY A 81 -21.03 -7.57 -38.18
C GLY A 81 -22.53 -7.28 -38.18
N ASN A 82 -23.17 -7.32 -37.02
CA ASN A 82 -24.59 -7.09 -36.89
C ASN A 82 -24.88 -5.67 -36.36
N ARG A 83 -25.89 -5.02 -36.91
CA ARG A 83 -26.33 -3.66 -36.52
C ARG A 83 -27.84 -3.64 -36.29
N PRO A 84 -28.35 -4.42 -35.31
CA PRO A 84 -29.77 -4.60 -35.11
C PRO A 84 -30.44 -3.36 -34.50
N PHE A 85 -29.66 -2.48 -33.87
CA PHE A 85 -30.16 -1.32 -33.16
C PHE A 85 -30.22 -0.09 -34.05
N ARG A 86 -31.09 0.87 -33.71
CA ARG A 86 -31.16 2.17 -34.37
C ARG A 86 -30.92 3.31 -33.39
N CYS A 87 -30.20 4.32 -33.85
CA CYS A 87 -30.04 5.57 -33.13
C CYS A 87 -31.33 6.41 -33.23
N GLU A 88 -31.51 7.38 -32.33
CA GLU A 88 -32.51 8.45 -32.49
C GLU A 88 -32.41 9.18 -33.84
N CYS A 89 -31.21 9.25 -34.45
CA CYS A 89 -31.03 9.82 -35.79
C CYS A 89 -31.35 8.84 -36.94
N GLY A 90 -31.83 7.64 -36.65
CA GLY A 90 -32.18 6.60 -37.63
C GLY A 90 -31.02 5.70 -38.08
N MET A 91 -29.76 6.06 -37.77
CA MET A 91 -28.59 5.30 -38.17
C MET A 91 -28.56 3.89 -37.55
N PRO A 92 -28.20 2.84 -38.31
CA PRO A 92 -28.05 1.48 -37.78
C PRO A 92 -26.77 1.38 -36.93
N LEU A 93 -26.90 0.83 -35.72
CA LEU A 93 -25.86 0.77 -34.71
C LEU A 93 -25.55 -0.67 -34.32
N ARG A 94 -24.26 -0.96 -34.17
CA ARG A 94 -23.78 -2.13 -33.44
C ARG A 94 -23.91 -1.91 -31.93
N TYR A 95 -23.38 -0.79 -31.44
CA TYR A 95 -23.45 -0.41 -30.03
C TYR A 95 -24.50 0.68 -29.82
N GLN A 96 -25.48 0.42 -28.96
CA GLN A 96 -26.50 1.40 -28.58
C GLN A 96 -26.32 1.77 -27.11
N TYR A 97 -26.11 3.05 -26.85
CA TYR A 97 -26.02 3.63 -25.52
C TYR A 97 -27.41 4.11 -25.10
N ILE A 98 -27.94 3.54 -24.02
CA ILE A 98 -29.21 3.95 -23.44
C ILE A 98 -28.90 4.89 -22.27
N VAL A 99 -29.20 6.17 -22.45
CA VAL A 99 -28.94 7.21 -21.45
C VAL A 99 -30.23 7.91 -21.05
N THR A 100 -30.36 8.24 -19.77
CA THR A 100 -31.53 8.97 -19.24
C THR A 100 -31.06 10.30 -18.66
N HIS A 101 -31.72 11.39 -19.07
CA HIS A 101 -31.47 12.71 -18.52
C HIS A 101 -32.36 12.94 -17.29
N LYS A 102 -31.76 13.12 -16.10
CA LYS A 102 -32.52 13.22 -14.83
C LYS A 102 -33.56 14.34 -14.85
N LYS A 103 -33.19 15.55 -15.28
CA LYS A 103 -34.09 16.71 -15.24
C LYS A 103 -35.29 16.63 -16.18
N GLN A 104 -35.14 15.89 -17.28
CA GLN A 104 -36.19 15.77 -18.29
C GLN A 104 -36.95 14.44 -18.15
N ASN A 105 -36.44 13.52 -17.34
CA ASN A 105 -36.91 12.14 -17.22
C ASN A 105 -37.14 11.46 -18.59
N LYS A 106 -36.26 11.75 -19.57
CA LYS A 106 -36.30 11.20 -20.93
C LYS A 106 -35.12 10.28 -21.14
N THR A 107 -35.43 9.09 -21.66
CA THR A 107 -34.45 8.08 -22.06
C THR A 107 -34.23 8.17 -23.57
N TYR A 108 -32.97 8.17 -23.98
CA TYR A 108 -32.54 8.28 -25.37
C TYR A 108 -31.70 7.07 -25.76
N LYS A 109 -31.87 6.62 -27.00
CA LYS A 109 -31.11 5.51 -27.59
C LYS A 109 -30.11 6.02 -28.61
N LEU A 110 -28.87 6.20 -28.18
CA LEU A 110 -27.87 6.96 -28.92
C LEU A 110 -26.72 6.06 -29.41
N GLY A 111 -26.19 6.39 -30.59
CA GLY A 111 -24.88 5.91 -31.05
C GLY A 111 -23.76 6.83 -30.55
N GLU A 112 -22.50 6.43 -30.75
CA GLU A 112 -21.34 7.17 -30.24
C GLU A 112 -21.34 8.65 -30.64
N THR A 113 -21.60 8.95 -31.92
CA THR A 113 -21.62 10.33 -32.42
C THR A 113 -22.79 11.13 -31.84
N CYS A 114 -23.98 10.53 -31.76
CA CYS A 114 -25.15 11.20 -31.21
C CYS A 114 -25.07 11.36 -29.70
N LEU A 115 -24.36 10.46 -29.00
CA LEU A 115 -24.11 10.58 -27.58
C LEU A 115 -23.44 11.92 -27.29
N GLY A 116 -22.31 12.22 -27.92
CA GLY A 116 -21.62 13.51 -27.73
C GLY A 116 -22.47 14.73 -28.04
N ASN A 117 -23.26 14.68 -29.12
CA ASN A 117 -24.11 15.78 -29.55
C ASN A 117 -25.26 16.05 -28.57
N TYR A 118 -25.96 15.00 -28.12
CA TYR A 118 -27.11 15.15 -27.22
C TYR A 118 -26.67 15.48 -25.80
N THR A 119 -25.60 14.86 -25.31
CA THR A 119 -25.10 15.08 -23.95
C THR A 119 -24.18 16.30 -23.82
N ARG A 120 -23.87 16.98 -24.94
CA ARG A 120 -22.89 18.09 -25.01
C ARG A 120 -21.56 17.74 -24.34
N LEU A 121 -21.14 16.49 -24.49
CA LEU A 121 -19.85 16.01 -24.00
C LEU A 121 -18.79 16.27 -25.06
N THR A 122 -17.61 16.74 -24.64
CA THR A 122 -16.49 16.91 -25.56
C THR A 122 -15.99 15.55 -26.03
N PRO A 123 -15.40 15.45 -27.24
CA PRO A 123 -14.81 14.21 -27.73
C PRO A 123 -13.74 13.61 -26.81
N GLU A 124 -13.05 14.44 -26.03
CA GLU A 124 -12.07 14.01 -25.03
C GLU A 124 -12.72 13.22 -23.90
N ILE A 125 -13.83 13.71 -23.36
CA ILE A 125 -14.58 13.03 -22.30
C ILE A 125 -15.13 11.70 -22.79
N ILE A 126 -15.65 11.66 -24.02
CA ILE A 126 -16.14 10.42 -24.64
C ILE A 126 -14.98 9.42 -24.80
N ARG A 127 -13.79 9.89 -25.17
CA ARG A 127 -12.58 9.06 -25.26
C ARG A 127 -12.20 8.50 -23.90
N ASP A 128 -12.26 9.29 -22.83
CA ASP A 128 -11.92 8.83 -21.49
C ASP A 128 -12.94 7.83 -20.93
N ILE A 129 -14.23 8.04 -21.21
CA ILE A 129 -15.29 7.05 -20.95
C ILE A 129 -14.98 5.74 -21.67
N LYS A 130 -14.61 5.79 -22.96
CA LYS A 130 -14.26 4.58 -23.74
C LYS A 130 -13.03 3.88 -23.20
N LYS A 131 -11.99 4.62 -22.78
CA LYS A 131 -10.82 4.04 -22.10
C LYS A 131 -11.21 3.35 -20.80
N GLY A 132 -12.08 3.98 -20.02
CA GLY A 132 -12.64 3.39 -18.81
C GLY A 132 -13.40 2.09 -19.09
N PHE A 133 -14.22 2.06 -20.14
CA PHE A 133 -14.91 0.84 -20.57
C PHE A 133 -13.95 -0.24 -21.03
N HIS A 134 -12.87 0.12 -21.73
CA HIS A 134 -11.84 -0.83 -22.10
C HIS A 134 -11.18 -1.47 -20.87
N SER A 135 -10.88 -0.69 -19.82
CA SER A 135 -10.38 -1.24 -18.54
C SER A 135 -11.36 -2.24 -17.93
N ILE A 136 -12.66 -1.96 -17.98
CA ILE A 136 -13.71 -2.87 -17.48
C ILE A 136 -13.76 -4.15 -18.33
N HIS A 137 -13.55 -4.04 -19.64
CA HIS A 137 -13.45 -5.21 -20.51
C HIS A 137 -12.23 -6.08 -20.17
N LEU A 138 -11.08 -5.49 -19.86
CA LEU A 138 -9.90 -6.25 -19.41
C LEU A 138 -10.17 -6.95 -18.07
N GLU A 139 -10.80 -6.26 -17.12
CA GLU A 139 -11.20 -6.83 -15.82
C GLU A 139 -12.19 -7.99 -15.99
N ARG A 140 -13.14 -7.85 -16.90
CA ARG A 140 -14.06 -8.94 -17.28
C ARG A 140 -13.30 -10.12 -17.88
N ASP A 141 -12.40 -9.87 -18.82
CA ASP A 141 -11.64 -10.91 -19.51
C ASP A 141 -10.74 -11.70 -18.53
N GLU A 142 -10.15 -11.01 -17.54
CA GLU A 142 -9.42 -11.64 -16.45
C GLU A 142 -10.32 -12.59 -15.64
N LEU A 143 -11.51 -12.14 -15.24
CA LEU A 143 -12.48 -12.99 -14.54
C LEU A 143 -12.87 -14.23 -15.36
N LEU A 144 -13.14 -14.05 -16.66
CA LEU A 144 -13.49 -15.15 -17.55
C LEU A 144 -12.36 -16.18 -17.66
N LEU A 145 -11.12 -15.73 -17.81
CA LEU A 145 -9.96 -16.61 -17.86
C LEU A 145 -9.80 -17.39 -16.56
N LYS A 146 -9.94 -16.74 -15.41
CA LYS A 146 -9.85 -17.40 -14.11
C LYS A 146 -10.95 -18.44 -13.90
N ILE A 147 -12.18 -18.16 -14.32
CA ILE A 147 -13.29 -19.13 -14.30
C ILE A 147 -12.98 -20.30 -15.24
N TYR A 148 -12.51 -20.02 -16.45
CA TYR A 148 -12.15 -21.05 -17.44
C TYR A 148 -11.02 -21.97 -16.94
N HIS A 149 -10.05 -21.41 -16.21
CA HIS A 149 -8.98 -22.17 -15.57
C HIS A 149 -9.40 -22.88 -14.28
N GLY A 150 -10.62 -22.64 -13.79
CA GLY A 150 -11.12 -23.25 -12.55
C GLY A 150 -10.44 -22.71 -11.28
N GLU A 151 -9.89 -21.50 -11.33
CA GLU A 151 -9.28 -20.86 -10.18
C GLU A 151 -10.31 -20.55 -9.11
N LYS A 152 -9.93 -20.75 -7.84
CA LYS A 152 -10.77 -20.46 -6.68
C LYS A 152 -9.99 -19.56 -5.74
N THR A 153 -10.68 -18.56 -5.19
CA THR A 153 -10.12 -17.70 -4.15
C THR A 153 -10.37 -18.33 -2.78
N ASP A 154 -9.32 -18.76 -2.09
CA ASP A 154 -9.45 -19.26 -0.71
C ASP A 154 -9.45 -18.09 0.28
N ILE A 155 -10.59 -17.87 0.94
CA ILE A 155 -10.76 -16.82 1.95
C ILE A 155 -9.85 -17.07 3.16
N LYS A 156 -9.44 -18.31 3.41
CA LYS A 156 -8.61 -18.69 4.58
C LYS A 156 -7.25 -17.99 4.59
N GLU A 157 -6.73 -17.58 3.44
CA GLU A 157 -5.45 -16.87 3.36
C GLU A 157 -5.52 -15.44 3.93
N PHE A 158 -6.73 -14.86 3.98
CA PHE A 158 -6.97 -13.47 4.40
C PHE A 158 -7.58 -13.37 5.81
N VAL A 159 -7.42 -14.42 6.62
CA VAL A 159 -7.90 -14.44 8.01
C VAL A 159 -7.25 -13.30 8.80
N GLY A 160 -8.10 -12.47 9.42
CA GLY A 160 -7.67 -11.32 10.23
C GLY A 160 -7.80 -9.97 9.52
N ILE A 161 -8.33 -9.92 8.29
CA ILE A 161 -8.68 -8.67 7.58
C ILE A 161 -10.20 -8.53 7.46
N GLU A 162 -10.67 -7.28 7.46
CA GLU A 162 -12.03 -6.93 7.09
C GLU A 162 -12.16 -6.99 5.57
N ILE A 163 -12.68 -8.10 5.06
CA ILE A 163 -12.95 -8.28 3.64
C ILE A 163 -14.23 -7.53 3.29
N PRO A 164 -14.23 -6.67 2.25
CA PRO A 164 -15.44 -6.00 1.80
C PRO A 164 -16.57 -6.98 1.46
N GLN A 165 -17.81 -6.63 1.82
CA GLN A 165 -18.99 -7.47 1.56
C GLN A 165 -19.15 -7.81 0.07
N SER A 166 -18.80 -6.89 -0.83
CA SER A 166 -18.82 -7.11 -2.27
C SER A 166 -17.91 -8.25 -2.74
N TYR A 167 -16.80 -8.50 -2.05
CA TYR A 167 -15.88 -9.60 -2.38
C TYR A 167 -16.45 -10.93 -1.88
N LEU A 168 -17.16 -10.92 -0.75
CA LEU A 168 -17.83 -12.11 -0.23
C LEU A 168 -18.98 -12.55 -1.16
N GLU A 169 -19.80 -11.60 -1.62
CA GLU A 169 -20.86 -11.83 -2.61
C GLU A 169 -20.31 -12.41 -3.92
N GLN A 170 -19.16 -11.90 -4.39
CA GLN A 170 -18.48 -12.41 -5.58
C GLN A 170 -18.07 -13.89 -5.42
N ILE A 171 -17.52 -14.25 -4.27
CA ILE A 171 -17.07 -15.62 -3.98
C ILE A 171 -18.28 -16.57 -3.83
N GLU A 172 -19.39 -16.10 -3.23
CA GLU A 172 -20.64 -16.88 -3.13
C GLU A 172 -21.20 -17.26 -4.51
N HIS A 173 -20.90 -16.47 -5.54
CA HIS A 173 -21.29 -16.75 -6.92
C HIS A 173 -20.32 -17.67 -7.68
N ASP A 174 -19.36 -18.30 -6.99
CA ASP A 174 -18.30 -19.12 -7.60
C ASP A 174 -17.47 -18.32 -8.62
N ILE A 175 -17.18 -17.05 -8.30
CA ILE A 175 -16.37 -16.16 -9.14
C ILE A 175 -15.09 -15.78 -8.38
N PRO A 176 -13.92 -16.03 -8.98
CA PRO A 176 -12.64 -15.69 -8.36
C PRO A 176 -12.46 -14.17 -8.28
N LEU A 177 -11.67 -13.70 -7.31
CA LEU A 177 -11.34 -12.28 -7.18
C LEU A 177 -10.37 -11.83 -8.29
N LEU A 178 -10.46 -10.55 -8.65
CA LEU A 178 -9.52 -9.90 -9.56
C LEU A 178 -8.14 -9.74 -8.90
N ASP A 179 -7.10 -9.69 -9.70
CA ASP A 179 -5.71 -9.50 -9.26
C ASP A 179 -5.56 -8.20 -8.49
N LYS A 180 -6.26 -7.13 -8.92
CA LYS A 180 -6.29 -5.86 -8.18
C LYS A 180 -6.92 -6.01 -6.79
N GLN A 181 -7.97 -6.83 -6.66
CA GLN A 181 -8.63 -7.07 -5.37
C GLN A 181 -7.72 -7.91 -4.47
N LEU A 182 -7.09 -8.96 -5.01
CA LEU A 182 -6.12 -9.79 -4.30
C LEU A 182 -4.92 -8.97 -3.83
N GLN A 183 -4.38 -8.10 -4.69
CA GLN A 183 -3.29 -7.20 -4.33
C GLN A 183 -3.69 -6.27 -3.17
N LYS A 184 -4.89 -5.67 -3.20
CA LYS A 184 -5.38 -4.81 -2.11
C LYS A 184 -5.47 -5.58 -0.79
N LEU A 185 -5.93 -6.84 -0.81
CA LEU A 185 -5.98 -7.69 0.38
C LEU A 185 -4.58 -8.06 0.89
N HIS A 186 -3.65 -8.39 -0.01
CA HIS A 186 -2.26 -8.68 0.35
C HIS A 186 -1.55 -7.45 0.93
N ASP A 187 -1.79 -6.26 0.38
CA ASP A 187 -1.24 -5.01 0.89
C ASP A 187 -1.76 -4.74 2.32
N GLN A 188 -3.05 -4.96 2.57
CA GLN A 188 -3.63 -4.86 3.92
C GLN A 188 -3.03 -5.89 4.89
N LEU A 189 -2.79 -7.14 4.45
CA LEU A 189 -2.13 -8.17 5.27
C LEU A 189 -0.72 -7.72 5.63
N HIS A 190 0.01 -7.21 4.64
CA HIS A 190 1.36 -6.74 4.82
C HIS A 190 1.42 -5.58 5.82
N VAL A 191 0.50 -4.61 5.73
CA VAL A 191 0.39 -3.50 6.69
C VAL A 191 0.14 -4.01 8.11
N LYS A 192 -0.85 -4.90 8.32
CA LYS A 192 -1.13 -5.46 9.66
C LYS A 192 0.07 -6.20 10.24
N ARG A 193 0.72 -7.06 9.43
CA ARG A 193 1.93 -7.79 9.85
C ARG A 193 3.06 -6.83 10.24
N MET A 194 3.23 -5.74 9.51
CA MET A 194 4.23 -4.71 9.82
C MET A 194 3.89 -3.94 11.11
N GLU A 195 2.62 -3.67 11.39
CA GLU A 195 2.18 -3.06 12.64
C GLU A 195 2.41 -3.97 13.85
N GLU A 196 2.11 -5.26 13.72
CA GLU A 196 2.39 -6.26 14.76
C GLU A 196 3.88 -6.35 15.08
N LEU A 197 4.74 -6.40 14.06
CA LEU A 197 6.20 -6.36 14.24
C LEU A 197 6.67 -5.07 14.92
N LYS A 198 6.09 -3.92 14.58
CA LYS A 198 6.41 -2.64 15.26
C LYS A 198 5.97 -2.66 16.72
N LYS A 199 4.79 -3.20 17.03
CA LYS A 199 4.30 -3.36 18.42
C LYS A 199 5.22 -4.29 19.22
N GLN A 200 5.61 -5.43 18.66
CA GLN A 200 6.55 -6.36 19.30
C GLN A 200 7.89 -5.69 19.62
N ARG A 201 8.47 -4.93 18.67
CA ARG A 201 9.70 -4.18 18.88
C ARG A 201 9.57 -3.07 19.94
N ARG A 202 8.40 -2.43 20.07
CA ARG A 202 8.15 -1.44 21.13
C ARG A 202 8.13 -2.11 22.50
N VAL A 203 7.37 -3.20 22.64
CA VAL A 203 7.30 -4.00 23.87
C VAL A 203 8.69 -4.51 24.26
N GLU A 204 9.48 -5.00 23.30
CA GLU A 204 10.84 -5.49 23.54
C GLU A 204 11.79 -4.38 24.00
N ARG A 205 11.62 -3.13 23.52
CA ARG A 205 12.38 -1.96 23.99
C ARG A 205 11.93 -1.45 25.36
N GLU A 206 10.67 -1.68 25.72
CA GLU A 206 10.10 -1.24 27.00
C GLU A 206 10.38 -2.23 28.14
N ARG A 207 10.44 -3.54 27.85
CA ARG A 207 10.78 -4.59 28.84
C ARG A 207 12.05 -4.31 29.65
N PRO A 208 13.21 -3.93 29.06
CA PRO A 208 14.41 -3.60 29.83
C PRO A 208 14.22 -2.38 30.73
N LYS A 209 13.41 -1.40 30.31
CA LYS A 209 13.14 -0.18 31.09
C LYS A 209 12.27 -0.48 32.31
N GLU A 210 11.27 -1.35 32.16
CA GLU A 210 10.45 -1.83 33.28
C GLU A 210 11.26 -2.67 34.27
N ILE A 211 12.14 -3.56 33.79
CA ILE A 211 13.04 -4.35 34.65
C ILE A 211 13.97 -3.43 35.46
N LEU A 212 14.54 -2.40 34.82
CA LEU A 212 15.35 -1.38 35.50
C LEU A 212 14.54 -0.57 36.53
N TYR A 213 13.29 -0.22 36.21
CA TYR A 213 12.41 0.53 37.09
C TYR A 213 12.01 -0.29 38.34
N GLN A 214 11.60 -1.55 38.17
CA GLN A 214 11.31 -2.46 39.27
C GLN A 214 12.55 -2.79 40.12
N GLY A 215 13.72 -2.89 39.49
CA GLY A 215 14.99 -3.05 40.21
C GLY A 215 15.35 -1.85 41.10
N ARG A 216 15.01 -0.62 40.68
CA ARG A 216 15.17 0.59 41.52
C ARG A 216 14.20 0.62 42.70
N GLN A 217 12.93 0.28 42.48
CA GLN A 217 11.94 0.26 43.57
C GLN A 217 12.30 -0.76 44.66
N ARG A 218 12.78 -1.96 44.29
CA ARG A 218 13.23 -2.97 45.26
C ARG A 218 14.46 -2.57 46.07
N ARG A 219 15.31 -1.66 45.57
CA ARG A 219 16.44 -1.09 46.32
C ARG A 219 15.98 -0.01 47.30
N ALA A 220 14.97 0.79 46.93
CA ALA A 220 14.41 1.83 47.79
C ALA A 220 13.62 1.25 48.98
N THR A 221 12.96 0.11 48.82
CA THR A 221 12.24 -0.56 49.93
C THR A 221 13.17 -1.32 50.87
N LYS A 222 14.38 -1.69 50.44
CA LYS A 222 15.41 -2.32 51.30
C LYS A 222 16.23 -1.32 52.13
N SER A 223 16.10 -0.02 51.89
CA SER A 223 16.82 1.05 52.62
C SER A 223 16.06 1.64 53.82
N HIS A 224 15.01 0.98 54.30
CA HIS A 224 14.29 1.38 55.52
C HIS A 224 14.49 0.34 56.64
N THR A 225 15.72 0.22 57.13
CA THR A 225 16.06 -0.24 58.50
C THR A 225 17.57 -0.23 58.68
N VAL A 226 18.20 0.94 58.87
CA VAL A 226 19.40 1.05 59.72
C VAL A 226 19.41 2.46 60.34
N PRO A 227 19.62 2.61 61.67
CA PRO A 227 19.51 3.88 62.36
C PRO A 227 20.70 4.80 62.09
N TYR A 228 20.35 6.07 61.88
CA TYR A 228 21.06 7.31 62.15
C TYR A 228 22.39 7.16 62.92
N TYR A 229 23.54 7.40 62.28
CA TYR A 229 24.63 8.25 62.81
C TYR A 229 25.72 8.48 61.75
N LEU A 230 26.24 9.72 61.79
CA LEU A 230 27.45 10.28 61.18
C LEU A 230 27.45 10.66 59.67
N TYR A 231 27.32 11.98 59.49
CA TYR A 231 28.03 12.84 58.54
C TYR A 231 29.26 12.20 57.87
N HIS A 232 29.26 12.15 56.54
CA HIS A 232 30.24 12.85 55.71
C HIS A 232 29.68 12.97 54.28
N SER A 233 29.77 14.18 53.73
CA SER A 233 29.43 14.52 52.35
C SER A 233 30.11 13.55 51.37
N SER A 234 29.31 12.79 50.61
CA SER A 234 29.84 11.91 49.55
C SER A 234 29.72 12.59 48.18
N PRO A 235 30.80 12.64 47.38
CA PRO A 235 30.81 13.26 46.06
C PRO A 235 30.07 12.39 45.03
N LYS A 236 29.51 13.07 44.02
CA LYS A 236 28.89 12.48 42.83
C LYS A 236 29.79 11.40 42.24
N THR A 237 29.37 10.14 42.32
CA THR A 237 30.00 9.00 41.66
C THR A 237 29.60 8.96 40.18
N HIS A 238 30.24 9.80 39.37
CA HIS A 238 30.65 9.38 38.04
C HIS A 238 32.12 9.03 38.16
N LEU A 239 32.43 7.75 38.41
CA LEU A 239 33.78 7.25 38.21
C LEU A 239 34.08 7.38 36.71
N HIS A 240 34.68 8.51 36.33
CA HIS A 240 35.45 8.62 35.11
C HIS A 240 36.57 7.57 35.22
N LEU A 241 36.41 6.45 34.53
CA LEU A 241 37.49 5.49 34.32
C LEU A 241 38.51 6.16 33.39
N CYS A 242 39.37 7.01 33.95
CA CYS A 242 40.52 7.55 33.23
C CYS A 242 41.54 6.42 33.07
N ILE A 243 41.64 5.87 31.86
CA ILE A 243 42.69 4.91 31.51
C ILE A 243 43.90 5.66 30.96
N SER A 244 45.10 5.10 31.11
CA SER A 244 46.30 5.72 30.53
C SER A 244 46.34 5.56 29.01
N TYR A 245 47.18 6.33 28.33
CA TYR A 245 47.39 6.18 26.89
C TYR A 245 47.93 4.79 26.54
N GLU A 246 48.85 4.26 27.34
CA GLU A 246 49.42 2.93 27.14
C GLU A 246 48.32 1.86 27.18
N GLU A 247 47.42 1.95 28.15
CA GLU A 247 46.28 1.04 28.30
C GLU A 247 45.23 1.20 27.19
N LEU A 248 45.01 2.43 26.70
CA LEU A 248 44.12 2.69 25.57
C LEU A 248 44.65 2.03 24.29
N ILE A 249 45.95 2.19 24.01
CA ILE A 249 46.59 1.61 22.84
C ILE A 249 46.61 0.09 22.95
N GLU A 250 46.98 -0.49 24.08
CA GLU A 250 46.99 -1.94 24.28
C GLU A 250 45.62 -2.57 23.95
N ARG A 251 44.54 -1.92 24.38
CA ARG A 251 43.17 -2.44 24.20
C ARG A 251 42.58 -2.20 22.80
N HIS A 252 42.87 -1.05 22.18
CA HIS A 252 42.13 -0.59 21.00
C HIS A 252 42.99 -0.34 19.75
N LEU A 253 44.30 -0.61 19.78
CA LEU A 253 45.19 -0.36 18.63
C LEU A 253 44.75 -1.06 17.35
N ASN A 254 44.30 -2.31 17.44
CA ASN A 254 43.86 -3.07 16.27
C ASN A 254 42.61 -2.43 15.63
N GLU A 255 41.63 -2.06 16.46
CA GLU A 255 40.39 -1.41 16.02
C GLU A 255 40.68 -0.05 15.36
N LEU A 256 41.54 0.77 15.99
CA LEU A 256 41.94 2.07 15.45
C LEU A 256 42.68 1.95 14.11
N LYS A 257 43.54 0.94 13.93
CA LYS A 257 44.21 0.66 12.66
C LYS A 257 43.22 0.27 11.56
N GLN A 258 42.23 -0.57 11.89
CA GLN A 258 41.22 -1.00 10.93
C GLN A 258 40.29 0.15 10.51
N ILE A 259 39.94 1.04 11.44
CA ILE A 259 39.16 2.25 11.12
C ILE A 259 39.98 3.20 10.24
N ARG A 260 41.26 3.42 10.57
CA ARG A 260 42.16 4.27 9.78
C ARG A 260 42.34 3.76 8.34
N ALA A 261 42.44 2.44 8.15
CA ALA A 261 42.55 1.84 6.82
C ALA A 261 41.29 1.99 5.96
N LYS A 262 40.13 2.22 6.59
CA LYS A 262 38.82 2.40 5.93
C LYS A 262 38.28 3.82 6.09
N GLU A 263 39.15 4.80 6.33
CA GLU A 263 38.76 6.20 6.62
C GLU A 263 37.90 6.81 5.50
N GLU A 264 38.22 6.50 4.24
CA GLU A 264 37.46 6.96 3.06
C GLU A 264 36.05 6.36 2.95
N LEU A 265 35.76 5.29 3.69
CA LEU A 265 34.45 4.60 3.70
C LEU A 265 33.57 5.05 4.88
N ILE A 266 34.02 6.00 5.69
CA ILE A 266 33.25 6.51 6.84
C ILE A 266 32.08 7.37 6.31
N PRO A 267 30.82 7.06 6.69
CA PRO A 267 29.67 7.87 6.30
C PRO A 267 29.83 9.33 6.76
N ALA A 268 29.40 10.29 5.93
CA ALA A 268 29.56 11.72 6.20
C ALA A 268 29.02 12.16 7.58
N GLY A 269 27.94 11.53 8.06
CA GLY A 269 27.38 11.79 9.39
C GLY A 269 28.25 11.36 10.57
N LEU A 270 29.21 10.45 10.37
CA LEU A 270 30.08 9.88 11.41
C LEU A 270 31.52 10.37 11.32
N ARG A 271 31.85 11.22 10.35
CA ARG A 271 33.20 11.78 10.20
C ARG A 271 33.62 12.61 11.42
N LYS A 272 32.68 13.38 11.99
CA LYS A 272 32.88 14.14 13.24
C LYS A 272 33.22 13.24 14.44
N ASP A 273 32.63 12.05 14.49
CA ASP A 273 32.90 11.07 15.57
C ASP A 273 34.32 10.53 15.43
N TRP A 274 34.77 10.27 14.20
CA TRP A 274 36.15 9.85 13.93
C TRP A 274 37.17 10.95 14.27
N ASP A 275 36.91 12.20 13.90
CA ASP A 275 37.77 13.34 14.27
C ASP A 275 37.88 13.47 15.79
N THR A 276 36.74 13.32 16.50
CA THR A 276 36.71 13.36 17.97
C THR A 276 37.52 12.22 18.60
N ILE A 277 37.48 11.01 18.02
CA ILE A 277 38.30 9.88 18.48
C ILE A 277 39.79 10.20 18.30
N GLN A 278 40.19 10.76 17.15
CA GLN A 278 41.58 11.15 16.92
C GLN A 278 42.06 12.18 17.95
N ASP A 279 41.22 13.16 18.26
CA ASP A 279 41.54 14.19 19.24
C ASP A 279 41.66 13.61 20.66
N ILE A 280 40.80 12.66 21.03
CA ILE A 280 40.91 11.93 22.29
C ILE A 280 42.23 11.15 22.37
N VAL A 281 42.62 10.45 21.29
CA VAL A 281 43.89 9.70 21.25
C VAL A 281 45.10 10.64 21.33
N ARG A 282 45.04 11.80 20.68
CA ARG A 282 46.09 12.83 20.77
C ARG A 282 46.18 13.42 22.18
N ALA A 283 45.05 13.72 22.81
CA ALA A 283 44.97 14.21 24.18
C ALA A 283 45.55 13.18 25.16
N ALA A 284 45.15 11.91 25.03
CA ALA A 284 45.70 10.81 25.82
C ALA A 284 47.23 10.71 25.66
N LYS A 285 47.76 10.84 24.44
CA LYS A 285 49.21 10.85 24.17
C LYS A 285 49.94 12.00 24.87
N ARG A 286 49.28 13.14 25.07
CA ARG A 286 49.79 14.29 25.85
C ARG A 286 49.60 14.14 27.36
N ARG A 287 49.11 12.99 27.82
CA ARG A 287 48.73 12.69 29.22
C ARG A 287 47.62 13.61 29.75
N GLU A 288 46.77 14.08 28.86
CA GLU A 288 45.56 14.82 29.24
C GLU A 288 44.46 13.84 29.64
N GLU A 289 43.63 14.24 30.61
CA GLU A 289 42.47 13.46 31.02
C GLU A 289 41.42 13.45 29.91
N PHE A 290 40.83 12.29 29.66
CA PHE A 290 39.76 12.12 28.69
C PHE A 290 38.72 11.13 29.18
N ASP A 291 37.50 11.28 28.66
CA ASP A 291 36.38 10.40 29.00
C ASP A 291 36.44 9.10 28.19
N TYR A 292 36.94 8.04 28.82
CA TYR A 292 37.01 6.71 28.20
C TYR A 292 35.63 6.13 27.85
N GLY A 293 34.59 6.45 28.61
CA GLY A 293 33.22 6.02 28.32
C GLY A 293 32.72 6.63 27.01
N ARG A 294 32.99 7.92 26.82
CA ARG A 294 32.71 8.62 25.56
C ARG A 294 33.52 8.05 24.40
N PHE A 295 34.81 7.79 24.59
CA PHE A 295 35.67 7.16 23.58
C PHE A 295 35.09 5.81 23.10
N LYS A 296 34.72 4.93 24.03
CA LYS A 296 34.19 3.59 23.71
C LYS A 296 32.86 3.65 22.95
N LEU A 297 32.01 4.62 23.28
CA LEU A 297 30.74 4.82 22.58
C LEU A 297 30.97 5.26 21.13
N LEU A 298 31.84 6.25 20.90
CA LEU A 298 32.18 6.72 19.56
C LEU A 298 32.83 5.60 18.72
N LEU A 299 33.72 4.83 19.33
CA LEU A 299 34.39 3.72 18.67
C LEU A 299 33.39 2.64 18.21
N ASN A 300 32.46 2.24 19.08
CA ASN A 300 31.41 1.27 18.73
C ASN A 300 30.50 1.76 17.60
N ASN A 301 30.16 3.05 17.58
CA ASN A 301 29.35 3.64 16.52
C ASN A 301 30.02 3.54 15.13
N LEU A 302 31.37 3.53 15.07
CA LEU A 302 32.13 3.34 13.83
C LEU A 302 32.35 1.86 13.46
N LYS A 303 32.42 0.94 14.45
CA LYS A 303 32.63 -0.49 14.18
C LYS A 303 31.49 -1.12 13.36
N ILE A 304 30.24 -0.73 13.66
CA ILE A 304 29.03 -1.26 13.00
C ILE A 304 29.00 -0.96 11.49
N PRO A 305 29.10 0.29 11.02
CA PRO A 305 29.06 0.61 9.60
C PRO A 305 30.30 0.10 8.84
N LEU A 306 31.47 0.06 9.49
CA LEU A 306 32.72 -0.37 8.85
C LEU A 306 32.94 -1.90 8.88
N ARG A 307 32.02 -2.65 9.50
CA ARG A 307 32.09 -4.11 9.72
C ARG A 307 33.45 -4.54 10.31
N ILE A 308 33.86 -3.87 11.38
CA ILE A 308 35.10 -4.15 12.11
C ILE A 308 34.73 -5.07 13.29
N GLN A 309 35.35 -6.24 13.36
CA GLN A 309 35.14 -7.22 14.46
C GLN A 309 35.99 -6.84 15.67
#